data_AF-A0A1C5BHA9-F1
#
_entry.id   AF-A0A1C5BHA9-F1
#
_cell.length_a   1.000
_cell.length_b   1.000
_cell.length_c   1.000
_cell.angle_alpha   90.00
_cell.angle_beta   90.00
_cell.angle_gamma   90.00
#
_symmetry.space_group_name_H-M   'P 1'
#
loop_
_entity.id
_entity.type
_entity.pdbx_description
1 polymer ?
#
loop_
_entity_poly.entity_id
_entity_poly.type
_entity_poly.pdbx_seq_one_letter_code
_entity_poly.pdbx_strand_id
1 'polypeptide(L)' 'MVELKTEASIDAMYAAGQVVGQALSAVRKAADVGVSLLELDEVAREVLRAAGATSPFLGYRPSFAPTPSPR' A
#
# COMPACT_ATOMS: atom_id res chain seq x y z
N MET A 1 -17.69 17.35 6.25
CA MET A 1 -17.17 18.32 5.25
C MET A 1 -16.57 17.51 4.12
N VAL A 2 -16.89 17.82 2.86
CA VAL A 2 -16.33 17.14 1.68
C VAL A 2 -15.42 18.14 0.98
N GLU A 3 -14.21 17.71 0.67
CA GLU A 3 -13.21 18.53 -0.03
C GLU A 3 -13.21 18.15 -1.52
N LEU A 4 -13.42 19.13 -2.40
CA LEU A 4 -13.31 18.94 -3.84
C LEU A 4 -11.84 18.93 -4.24
N LYS A 5 -11.43 17.90 -4.97
CA LYS A 5 -10.05 17.76 -5.46
C LYS A 5 -9.85 18.57 -6.75
N THR A 6 -8.67 19.15 -6.89
CA THR A 6 -8.24 19.78 -8.15
C THR A 6 -7.96 18.71 -9.20
N GLU A 7 -7.96 19.09 -10.48
CA GLU A 7 -7.59 18.19 -11.58
C GLU A 7 -6.21 17.55 -11.34
N ALA A 8 -5.21 18.37 -10.97
CA ALA A 8 -3.88 17.87 -10.64
C ALA A 8 -3.86 16.86 -9.47
N SER A 9 -4.75 17.04 -8.48
CA SER A 9 -4.89 16.06 -7.39
C SER A 9 -5.48 14.75 -7.89
N ILE A 10 -6.45 14.81 -8.80
CA ILE A 10 -7.07 13.63 -9.41
C ILE A 10 -6.03 12.85 -10.24
N ASP A 11 -5.20 13.53 -11.02
CA ASP A 11 -4.13 12.89 -11.80
C ASP A 11 -3.11 12.20 -10.89
N ALA A 12 -2.70 12.86 -9.81
CA ALA A 12 -1.80 12.27 -8.81
C ALA A 12 -2.43 11.04 -8.13
N MET A 13 -3.72 11.11 -7.78
CA MET A 13 -4.47 10.00 -7.21
C MET A 13 -4.59 8.83 -8.19
N TYR A 14 -4.78 9.11 -9.49
CA TYR A 14 -4.82 8.08 -10.53
C TYR A 14 -3.48 7.33 -10.60
N ALA A 15 -2.36 8.06 -10.65
CA ALA A 15 -1.03 7.46 -10.66
C ALA A 15 -0.77 6.60 -9.41
N ALA A 16 -1.10 7.10 -8.22
CA ALA A 16 -1.00 6.32 -6.98
C ALA A 16 -1.90 5.07 -7.00
N GLY A 17 -3.12 5.21 -7.53
CA GLY A 17 -4.07 4.11 -7.67
C GLY A 17 -3.58 2.99 -8.59
N GLN A 18 -2.84 3.32 -9.66
CA GLN A 18 -2.21 2.31 -10.52
C GLN A 18 -1.20 1.46 -9.75
N VAL A 19 -0.36 2.08 -8.92
CA VAL A 19 0.61 1.36 -8.08
C VAL A 19 -0.10 0.47 -7.06
N VAL A 20 -1.16 0.96 -6.42
CA VAL A 20 -1.98 0.16 -5.50
C VAL A 20 -2.60 -1.04 -6.22
N GLY A 21 -3.15 -0.85 -7.42
CA GLY A 21 -3.72 -1.93 -8.22
C GLY A 21 -2.70 -3.00 -8.61
N GLN A 22 -1.47 -2.59 -8.94
CA GLN A 22 -0.36 -3.49 -9.22
C GLN A 22 0.06 -4.29 -7.97
N ALA A 23 0.19 -3.63 -6.82
CA ALA A 23 0.56 -4.28 -5.56
C ALA A 23 -0.49 -5.32 -5.15
N LEU A 24 -1.78 -4.96 -5.17
CA LEU A 24 -2.88 -5.88 -4.86
C LEU A 24 -2.92 -7.06 -5.83
N SER A 25 -2.67 -6.82 -7.13
CA SER A 25 -2.61 -7.88 -8.13
C SER A 25 -1.45 -8.84 -7.91
N ALA A 26 -0.27 -8.33 -7.52
CA ALA A 26 0.90 -9.14 -7.21
C ALA A 26 0.70 -9.98 -5.96
N VAL A 27 0.22 -9.37 -4.87
CA VAL A 27 -0.10 -10.07 -3.62
C VAL A 27 -1.14 -11.16 -3.85
N ARG A 28 -2.20 -10.87 -4.62
CA ARG A 28 -3.22 -11.88 -4.97
C ARG A 28 -2.63 -13.09 -5.71
N LYS A 29 -1.62 -12.88 -6.57
CA LYS A 29 -0.95 -13.98 -7.29
C LYS A 29 -0.04 -14.80 -6.37
N ALA A 30 0.57 -14.17 -5.37
CA ALA A 30 1.47 -14.82 -4.42
C ALA A 30 0.74 -15.52 -3.26
N ALA A 31 -0.51 -15.15 -2.98
CA ALA A 31 -1.29 -15.71 -1.90
C ALA A 31 -1.66 -17.18 -2.16
N ASP A 32 -1.15 -18.08 -1.31
CA ASP A 32 -1.43 -19.52 -1.34
C ASP A 32 -1.38 -20.11 0.09
N VAL A 33 -1.85 -21.35 0.26
CA VAL A 33 -1.80 -22.07 1.53
C VAL A 33 -0.35 -22.23 1.99
N GLY A 34 -0.07 -21.79 3.21
CA GLY A 34 1.26 -21.86 3.82
C GLY A 34 2.13 -20.62 3.60
N VAL A 35 1.70 -19.67 2.76
CA VAL A 35 2.40 -18.38 2.62
C VAL A 35 2.10 -17.49 3.82
N SER A 36 3.16 -16.95 4.43
CA SER A 36 3.03 -16.07 5.59
C SER A 36 2.60 -14.66 5.18
N LEU A 37 1.94 -13.94 6.11
CA LEU A 37 1.54 -12.55 5.87
C LEU A 37 2.75 -11.62 5.66
N LEU A 38 3.91 -11.95 6.23
CA LEU A 38 5.15 -11.19 6.04
C LEU A 38 5.72 -11.35 4.62
N GLU A 39 5.58 -12.54 4.02
CA GLU A 39 5.95 -12.74 2.61
C GLU A 39 5.03 -11.95 1.68
N LEU A 40 3.72 -11.91 1.96
CA LEU A 40 2.78 -11.10 1.18
C LEU A 40 3.05 -9.59 1.34
N ASP A 41 3.41 -9.14 2.54
CA ASP A 41 3.83 -7.77 2.80
C ASP A 41 5.10 -7.42 2.01
N GLU A 42 6.07 -8.35 1.91
CA GLU A 42 7.28 -8.14 1.12
C GLU A 42 6.98 -8.03 -0.38
N VAL A 43 6.10 -8.88 -0.92
CA VAL A 43 5.64 -8.77 -2.33
C VAL A 43 5.03 -7.39 -2.60
N ALA A 44 4.23 -6.86 -1.69
CA ALA A 44 3.68 -5.51 -1.82
C ALA A 44 4.80 -4.44 -1.77
N ARG A 45 5.76 -4.58 -0.85
CA ARG A 45 6.90 -3.65 -0.71
C ARG A 45 7.80 -3.64 -1.94
N GLU A 46 8.01 -4.78 -2.60
CA GLU A 46 8.78 -4.84 -3.85
C GLU A 46 8.11 -4.03 -4.96
N VAL A 47 6.79 -4.15 -5.12
CA VAL A 47 6.04 -3.36 -6.11
C VAL A 47 6.13 -1.87 -5.79
N LEU A 48 5.93 -1.48 -4.52
CA LEU A 48 6.05 -0.08 -4.10
C LEU A 48 7.46 0.47 -4.39
N ARG A 49 8.51 -0.27 -4.02
CA ARG A 49 9.91 0.11 -4.26
C ARG A 49 10.20 0.25 -5.75
N ALA A 50 9.74 -0.68 -6.59
CA ALA A 50 9.91 -0.62 -8.03
C ALA A 50 9.21 0.59 -8.67
N ALA A 51 8.07 1.01 -8.10
CA ALA A 51 7.32 2.19 -8.53
C ALA A 51 7.82 3.52 -7.91
N GLY A 52 8.84 3.49 -7.04
CA GLY A 52 9.29 4.66 -6.30
C GLY A 52 8.26 5.18 -5.28
N ALA A 53 7.31 4.34 -4.86
CA ALA A 53 6.26 4.68 -3.93
C ALA A 53 6.61 4.28 -2.48
N THR A 54 5.92 4.88 -1.52
CA THR A 54 6.04 4.55 -0.09
C THR A 54 4.70 4.08 0.47
N SER A 55 4.75 3.29 1.54
CA SER A 55 3.55 2.84 2.25
C SER A 55 3.21 3.82 3.36
N PRO A 56 1.97 4.37 3.42
CA PRO A 56 1.54 5.19 4.53
C PRO A 56 1.28 4.37 5.81
N PHE A 57 1.24 3.05 5.70
CA PHE A 57 0.99 2.14 6.84
C PHE A 57 2.28 1.63 7.47
N LEU A 58 3.40 1.64 6.75
CA LEU A 58 4.67 1.17 7.28
C LEU A 58 5.16 2.10 8.39
N GLY A 59 5.29 1.58 9.60
CA GLY A 59 5.60 2.34 10.81
C GLY A 59 4.43 3.17 11.34
N TYR A 60 3.25 3.12 10.72
CA TYR A 60 2.12 3.95 11.13
C TYR A 60 1.62 3.52 12.52
N ARG A 61 1.66 4.45 13.46
CA ARG A 61 1.26 4.26 14.86
C ARG A 61 0.40 5.43 15.33
N PRO A 62 -0.92 5.41 15.07
CA PRO A 62 -1.81 6.41 15.62
C PRO A 62 -1.83 6.33 17.17
N SER A 63 -2.27 7.39 17.84
CA SER A 63 -2.20 7.53 19.30
C SER A 63 -2.88 6.40 20.08
N PHE A 64 -3.90 5.78 19.49
CA PHE A 64 -4.63 4.66 20.08
C PHE A 64 -3.98 3.29 19.83
N ALA A 65 -2.96 3.19 18.95
CA ALA A 65 -2.34 1.92 18.59
C ALA A 65 -1.18 1.57 19.53
N PRO A 66 -1.18 0.36 20.13
CA PRO A 66 -0.12 -0.06 21.06
C PRO A 66 1.23 -0.32 20.36
N THR A 67 1.21 -0.69 19.08
CA THR A 67 2.41 -0.97 18.26
C THR A 67 2.22 -0.41 16.84
N PRO A 68 3.29 -0.03 16.13
CA PRO A 68 3.21 0.36 14.72
C PRO A 68 2.78 -0.82 13.82
N SER A 69 2.37 -0.51 12.60
CA SER A 69 2.10 -1.49 11.54
C SER A 69 3.31 -1.69 10.61
N PRO A 70 3.48 -2.87 9.98
CA PRO A 70 2.98 -4.17 10.43
C PRO A 70 3.72 -4.64 11.71
N ARG A 71 3.12 -5.59 12.43
CA ARG A 71 3.72 -6.17 13.65
C ARG A 71 4.78 -7.20 13.34
#